data_AF-A0A9Q1CCU5-F1
#
_entry.id   AF-A0A9Q1CCU5-F1
#
_cell.length_a   1.000
_cell.length_b   1.000
_cell.length_c   1.000
_cell.angle_alpha   90.00
_cell.angle_beta   90.00
_cell.angle_gamma   90.00
#
_symmetry.space_group_name_H-M   'P 1'
#
loop_
_entity.id
_entity.type
_entity.pdbx_description
1 polymer ?
#
loop_
_entity_poly.entity_id
_entity_poly.type
_entity_poly.pdbx_seq_one_letter_code
_entity_poly.pdbx_strand_id
1 'polypeptide(L)'
;MAEPGPEPYAFEPVLWQPRPNARVARPNNSDEELEEEAERLPRRTNNLNWCVCQVHCMIMATERECLCCGEVEECLNLMDAHTSCITESQAFQSAGLTEASLKAAIVLMRYTKGL
;
A
#
# COMPACT_ATOMS: atom_id res chain seq x y z
N MET A 1 -49.83 -12.91 11.38
CA MET A 1 -48.55 -13.09 12.10
C MET A 1 -47.46 -12.64 11.14
N ALA A 2 -46.78 -11.53 11.42
CA ALA A 2 -45.77 -10.96 10.53
C ALA A 2 -44.43 -11.67 10.77
N GLU A 3 -43.81 -12.17 9.72
CA GLU A 3 -42.48 -12.79 9.82
C GLU A 3 -41.45 -11.69 10.12
N PRO A 4 -40.56 -11.89 11.11
CA PRO A 4 -39.49 -10.93 11.38
C PRO A 4 -38.57 -10.89 10.15
N GLY A 5 -38.42 -9.68 9.58
CA GLY A 5 -37.48 -9.44 8.49
C GLY A 5 -36.04 -9.78 8.90
N PRO A 6 -35.15 -10.06 7.93
CA PRO A 6 -33.78 -10.42 8.23
C PRO A 6 -33.10 -9.33 9.07
N GLU A 7 -32.33 -9.76 10.08
CA GLU A 7 -31.60 -8.83 10.95
C GLU A 7 -30.59 -7.99 10.13
N PRO A 8 -30.36 -6.72 10.51
CA PRO A 8 -29.30 -5.92 9.90
C PRO A 8 -27.96 -6.67 10.00
N TYR A 9 -27.22 -6.72 8.89
CA TYR A 9 -25.94 -7.46 8.74
C TYR A 9 -26.02 -8.99 8.66
N ALA A 10 -27.20 -9.59 8.48
CA ALA A 10 -27.34 -11.04 8.23
C ALA A 10 -26.78 -11.53 6.87
N PHE A 11 -26.18 -10.65 6.06
CA PHE A 11 -25.57 -10.97 4.78
C PHE A 11 -24.05 -10.71 4.83
N GLU A 12 -23.32 -11.54 5.56
CA GLU A 12 -21.87 -11.60 5.37
C GLU A 12 -21.57 -12.22 3.99
N PRO A 13 -20.62 -11.67 3.21
CA PRO A 13 -20.24 -12.26 1.94
C PRO A 13 -19.68 -13.66 2.17
N VAL A 14 -20.18 -14.65 1.42
CA VAL A 14 -19.64 -16.00 1.44
C VAL A 14 -18.18 -15.91 1.01
N LEU A 15 -17.26 -16.18 1.93
CA LEU A 15 -15.85 -16.36 1.60
C LEU A 15 -15.79 -17.44 0.53
N TRP A 16 -15.28 -17.10 -0.65
CA TRP A 16 -15.04 -18.04 -1.74
C TRP A 16 -14.07 -19.10 -1.24
N GLN A 17 -14.60 -20.21 -0.73
CA GLN A 17 -13.81 -21.39 -0.44
C GLN A 17 -13.60 -22.13 -1.77
N PRO A 18 -12.35 -22.38 -2.19
CA PRO A 18 -12.09 -23.21 -3.35
C PRO A 18 -12.74 -24.57 -3.11
N ARG A 19 -13.58 -25.03 -4.05
CA ARG A 19 -14.22 -26.36 -3.95
C ARG A 19 -13.12 -27.42 -3.75
N PRO A 20 -13.23 -28.32 -2.75
CA PRO A 20 -12.17 -29.27 -2.41
C PRO A 20 -11.84 -30.31 -3.50
N ASN A 21 -12.52 -30.28 -4.65
CA ASN A 21 -12.33 -31.22 -5.75
C ASN A 21 -12.27 -30.58 -7.15
N ALA A 22 -12.01 -29.28 -7.27
CA ALA A 22 -11.57 -28.75 -8.55
C ALA A 22 -10.13 -29.27 -8.78
N ARG A 23 -10.00 -30.38 -9.51
CA ARG A 23 -8.72 -30.84 -10.05
C ARG A 23 -8.22 -29.80 -11.05
N VAL A 24 -7.64 -28.72 -10.55
CA VAL A 24 -6.73 -27.90 -11.32
C VAL A 24 -5.55 -28.81 -11.60
N ALA A 25 -5.32 -29.13 -12.88
CA ALA A 25 -4.10 -29.79 -13.29
C ALA A 25 -2.95 -28.91 -12.84
N ARG A 26 -2.35 -29.27 -11.69
CA ARG A 26 -1.20 -28.59 -11.12
C ARG A 26 -0.09 -28.75 -12.15
N PRO A 27 0.45 -27.68 -12.77
CA PRO A 27 1.75 -27.82 -13.37
C PRO A 27 2.65 -28.25 -12.22
N ASN A 28 3.28 -29.41 -12.36
CA ASN A 28 4.26 -29.91 -11.40
C ASN A 28 5.51 -29.02 -11.50
N ASN A 29 5.37 -27.79 -11.03
CA ASN A 29 6.47 -26.91 -10.73
C ASN A 29 6.59 -26.93 -9.22
N SER A 30 7.76 -27.37 -8.77
CA SER A 30 8.19 -27.52 -7.40
C SER A 30 8.05 -26.19 -6.66
N ASP A 31 6.94 -25.99 -5.96
CA ASP A 31 6.71 -24.83 -5.08
C ASP A 31 7.64 -24.82 -3.85
N GLU A 32 8.35 -25.92 -3.57
CA GLU A 32 9.21 -26.07 -2.40
C GLU A 32 10.50 -25.23 -2.47
N GLU A 33 10.92 -24.77 -3.65
CA GLU A 33 12.12 -23.93 -3.81
C GLU A 33 11.86 -22.42 -3.62
N LEU A 34 10.59 -21.97 -3.67
CA LEU A 34 10.26 -20.54 -3.59
C LEU A 34 10.06 -20.03 -2.15
N GLU A 35 9.66 -20.89 -1.22
CA GLU A 35 9.48 -20.51 0.19
C GLU A 35 10.83 -20.38 0.93
N GLU A 36 11.80 -21.25 0.68
CA GLU A 36 13.14 -21.13 1.29
C GLU A 36 13.89 -19.87 0.85
N GLU A 37 13.71 -19.42 -0.40
CA GLU A 37 14.38 -18.21 -0.91
C GLU A 37 13.77 -16.93 -0.33
N ALA A 38 12.46 -16.92 -0.07
CA ALA A 38 11.77 -15.81 0.58
C ALA A 38 12.18 -15.64 2.06
N GLU A 39 12.51 -16.73 2.76
CA GLU A 39 13.07 -16.67 4.13
C GLU A 39 14.53 -16.20 4.18
N ARG A 40 15.28 -16.36 3.09
CA ARG A 40 16.68 -15.92 2.98
C ARG A 40 16.82 -14.43 2.71
N LEU A 41 15.84 -13.81 2.05
CA LEU A 41 15.87 -12.37 1.80
C LEU A 41 15.56 -11.60 3.10
N PRO A 42 16.39 -10.61 3.47
CA PRO A 42 16.19 -9.88 4.70
C PRO A 42 14.91 -9.04 4.62
N ARG A 43 13.93 -9.35 5.48
CA ARG A 43 12.65 -8.62 5.57
C ARG A 43 12.87 -7.12 5.68
N ARG A 44 12.17 -6.34 4.85
CA ARG A 44 12.25 -4.86 4.82
C ARG A 44 11.81 -4.22 6.15
N THR A 45 11.09 -4.97 6.98
CA THR A 45 10.69 -4.55 8.35
C THR A 45 11.82 -4.61 9.37
N ASN A 46 13.00 -5.15 9.03
CA ASN A 46 14.06 -5.39 10.01
C ASN A 46 15.33 -4.57 9.72
N ASN A 47 15.41 -3.90 8.57
CA ASN A 47 16.56 -3.11 8.15
C ASN A 47 16.16 -2.00 7.18
N LEU A 48 17.08 -1.11 6.85
CA LEU A 48 16.92 -0.03 5.88
C LEU A 48 17.78 -0.22 4.62
N ASN A 49 18.29 -1.43 4.36
CA ASN A 49 19.19 -1.68 3.22
C ASN A 49 18.49 -1.47 1.86
N TRP A 50 17.16 -1.51 1.86
CA TRP A 50 16.31 -1.23 0.72
C TRP A 50 16.12 0.28 0.44
N CYS A 51 16.49 1.15 1.38
CA CYS A 51 16.33 2.59 1.23
C CYS A 51 17.44 3.14 0.32
N VAL A 52 17.07 3.55 -0.89
CA VAL A 52 18.01 4.14 -1.86
C VAL A 52 18.25 5.63 -1.65
N CYS A 53 17.29 6.35 -1.04
CA CYS A 53 17.48 7.77 -0.74
C CYS A 53 18.42 7.99 0.45
N GLN A 54 18.53 7.02 1.37
CA GLN A 54 19.37 7.06 2.58
C GLN A 54 19.09 8.24 3.53
N VAL A 55 17.98 8.97 3.34
CA VAL A 55 17.68 10.17 4.15
C VAL A 55 16.60 9.92 5.20
N HIS A 56 15.36 9.64 4.78
CA HIS A 56 14.18 9.76 5.65
C HIS A 56 13.33 8.48 5.78
N CYS A 57 13.63 7.40 5.07
CA CYS A 57 12.84 6.17 5.20
C CYS A 57 12.98 5.58 6.60
N MET A 58 11.89 5.02 7.11
CA MET A 58 11.81 4.37 8.40
C MET A 58 11.15 3.00 8.26
N ILE A 59 11.44 2.12 9.22
CA ILE A 59 10.82 0.80 9.29
C ILE A 59 9.34 0.97 9.69
N MET A 60 8.45 0.34 8.92
CA MET A 60 7.01 0.35 9.13
C MET A 60 6.51 -1.02 9.61
N ALA A 61 5.23 -1.09 10.00
CA ALA A 61 4.64 -2.31 10.56
C ALA A 61 4.54 -3.45 9.53
N THR A 62 4.39 -3.12 8.25
CA THR A 62 4.27 -4.09 7.17
C THR A 62 5.29 -3.84 6.07
N GLU A 63 5.70 -4.90 5.36
CA GLU A 63 6.62 -4.79 4.21
C GLU A 63 6.06 -3.91 3.08
N ARG A 64 4.73 -3.85 2.96
CA ARG A 64 4.04 -2.99 1.97
C ARG A 64 4.22 -1.51 2.25
N GLU A 65 4.47 -1.14 3.50
CA GLU A 65 4.67 0.25 3.92
C GLU A 65 6.16 0.63 3.94
N CYS A 66 7.07 -0.35 3.91
CA CYS A 66 8.50 -0.14 3.78
C CYS A 66 8.88 0.16 2.32
N LEU A 67 8.54 1.35 1.82
CA LEU A 67 8.81 1.80 0.45
C LEU A 67 9.74 3.02 0.43
N CYS A 68 10.63 3.08 -0.55
CA CYS A 68 11.51 4.24 -0.75
C CYS A 68 10.99 5.14 -1.86
N CYS A 69 11.13 6.45 -1.71
CA CYS A 69 10.76 7.40 -2.77
C CYS A 69 11.56 7.21 -4.08
N GLY A 70 12.70 6.53 -4.03
CA GLY A 70 13.47 6.17 -5.24
C GLY A 70 12.95 4.93 -5.97
N GLU A 71 12.00 4.19 -5.40
CA GLU A 71 11.39 3.01 -6.04
C GLU A 71 10.07 3.33 -6.73
N VAL A 72 9.48 4.50 -6.41
CA VAL A 72 8.18 4.93 -6.93
C VAL A 72 8.42 5.88 -8.10
N GLU A 73 8.00 5.48 -9.30
CA GLU A 73 8.24 6.22 -10.54
C GLU A 73 7.63 7.64 -10.48
N GLU A 74 6.44 7.78 -9.88
CA GLU A 74 5.79 9.06 -9.70
C GLU A 74 6.58 10.00 -8.78
N CYS A 75 7.27 9.45 -7.77
CA CYS A 75 8.18 10.24 -6.94
C CYS A 75 9.42 10.66 -7.72
N LEU A 76 9.99 9.76 -8.53
CA LEU A 76 11.14 10.09 -9.40
C LEU A 76 10.84 11.24 -10.36
N ASN A 77 9.64 11.27 -10.94
CA ASN A 77 9.22 12.35 -11.86
C ASN A 77 9.07 13.72 -11.17
N LEU A 78 8.92 13.74 -9.84
CA LEU A 78 8.83 14.95 -9.04
C LEU A 78 10.17 15.37 -8.44
N MET A 79 11.20 14.53 -8.53
CA MET A 79 12.54 14.83 -8.04
C MET A 79 13.39 15.43 -9.15
N ASP A 80 14.18 16.44 -8.80
CA ASP A 80 15.17 17.02 -9.71
C ASP A 80 16.44 16.16 -9.70
N ALA A 81 17.28 16.30 -10.74
CA ALA A 81 18.57 15.58 -10.84
C ALA A 81 19.54 15.85 -9.67
N HIS A 82 19.25 16.83 -8.81
CA HIS A 82 20.08 17.28 -7.70
C HIS A 82 19.50 16.87 -6.33
N THR A 83 18.30 16.27 -6.30
CA THR A 83 17.64 15.86 -5.06
C THR A 83 17.76 14.36 -4.87
N SER A 84 18.14 13.95 -3.66
CA SER A 84 18.31 12.54 -3.29
C SER A 84 17.05 11.94 -2.68
N CYS A 85 16.18 12.80 -2.13
CA CYS A 85 14.93 12.43 -1.50
C CYS A 85 13.79 13.34 -1.94
N ILE A 86 12.58 12.79 -2.01
CA ILE A 86 11.38 13.54 -2.40
C ILE A 86 11.09 14.70 -1.43
N THR A 87 11.51 14.60 -0.17
CA THR A 87 11.35 15.69 0.82
C THR A 87 12.13 16.95 0.47
N GLU A 88 13.19 16.81 -0.33
CA GLU A 88 14.03 17.92 -0.80
C GLU A 88 13.47 18.57 -2.07
N SER A 89 12.57 17.88 -2.79
CA SER A 89 11.95 18.40 -4.01
C SER A 89 11.13 19.65 -3.71
N GLN A 90 11.33 20.69 -4.53
CA GLN A 90 10.53 21.90 -4.47
C GLN A 90 9.04 21.61 -4.74
N ALA A 91 8.74 20.68 -5.64
CA ALA A 91 7.37 20.26 -5.93
C ALA A 91 6.71 19.69 -4.68
N PHE A 92 7.41 18.81 -3.95
CA PHE A 92 6.92 18.24 -2.69
C PHE A 92 6.75 19.31 -1.60
N GLN A 93 7.71 20.22 -1.46
CA GLN A 93 7.62 21.32 -0.48
C GLN A 93 6.45 22.26 -0.79
N SER A 94 6.21 22.55 -2.07
CA SER A 94 5.09 23.40 -2.52
C SER A 94 3.72 22.73 -2.37
N ALA A 95 3.66 21.41 -2.62
CA ALA A 95 2.49 20.58 -2.35
C ALA A 95 2.33 20.27 -0.85
N GLY A 96 3.28 20.71 -0.02
CA GLY A 96 3.33 20.48 1.41
C GLY A 96 1.95 20.61 2.03
N LEU A 97 1.56 19.58 2.76
CA LEU A 97 0.30 19.46 3.50
C LEU A 97 0.27 20.48 4.64
N THR A 98 0.26 21.77 4.30
CA THR A 98 -0.04 22.84 5.24
C THR A 98 -1.44 22.61 5.78
N GLU A 99 -1.67 23.04 7.01
CA GLU A 99 -3.00 22.99 7.60
C GLU A 99 -4.03 23.69 6.70
N ALA A 100 -3.63 24.77 6.02
CA ALA A 100 -4.47 25.49 5.07
C ALA A 100 -4.81 24.66 3.82
N SER A 101 -3.84 23.97 3.20
CA SER A 101 -4.08 23.13 2.02
C SER A 101 -4.94 21.92 2.35
N LEU A 102 -4.74 21.30 3.53
CA LEU A 102 -5.59 20.23 4.04
C LEU A 102 -7.03 20.70 4.30
N LYS A 103 -7.20 21.86 4.95
CA LYS A 103 -8.53 22.46 5.18
C LYS A 103 -9.24 22.77 3.87
N ALA A 104 -8.54 23.38 2.92
CA ALA A 104 -9.09 23.67 1.59
C ALA A 104 -9.52 22.39 0.86
N ALA A 105 -8.70 21.34 0.91
CA ALA A 105 -9.02 20.04 0.32
C ALA A 105 -10.27 19.40 0.96
N ILE A 106 -10.41 19.45 2.29
CA ILE A 106 -11.61 18.96 2.99
C ILE A 106 -12.86 19.72 2.54
N VAL A 107 -12.77 21.04 2.46
CA VAL A 107 -13.88 21.88 1.99
C VAL A 107 -14.25 21.50 0.56
N LEU A 108 -13.29 21.41 -0.36
CA LEU A 108 -13.52 21.00 -1.74
C LEU A 108 -14.13 19.59 -1.84
N MET A 109 -13.65 18.63 -1.06
CA MET A 109 -14.21 17.28 -1.02
C MET A 109 -15.66 17.26 -0.56
N ARG A 110 -16.05 18.09 0.42
CA ARG A 110 -17.44 18.20 0.87
C ARG A 110 -18.34 18.81 -0.20
N TYR A 111 -17.89 19.88 -0.85
CA TYR A 111 -18.64 20.51 -1.94
C TYR A 111 -18.78 19.61 -3.18
N THR A 112 -17.74 18.86 -3.53
CA THR A 112 -17.76 17.97 -4.70
C THR A 112 -18.51 16.66 -4.47
N LYS A 113 -18.54 16.16 -3.22
CA LYS A 113 -19.26 14.92 -2.86
C LYS A 113 -20.67 15.16 -2.31
N GLY A 114 -21.12 16.42 -2.19
CA GLY A 114 -22.48 16.74 -1.74
C GLY A 114 -22.79 16.26 -0.32
N LEU A 115 -21.87 16.48 0.61
CA LEU A 115 -22.08 16.30 2.06
C LEU A 115 -22.42 17.62 2.74
#